data_AF-A0A7V9FZV8-F1
#
_entry.id   AF-A0A7V9FZV8-F1
#
_cell.length_a   1.000
_cell.length_b   1.000
_cell.length_c   1.000
_cell.angle_alpha   90.00
_cell.angle_beta   90.00
_cell.angle_gamma   90.00
#
_symmetry.space_group_name_H-M   'P 1'
#
loop_
_entity.id
_entity.type
_entity.pdbx_description
1 polymer ?
#
loop_
_entity_poly.entity_id
_entity_poly.type
_entity_poly.pdbx_seq_one_letter_code
_entity_poly.pdbx_strand_id
1 'polypeptide(L)'
;MIQVVLRLSDGDRIETGAFRDEAEAKAHAEELIGTLDTMQPWPRVGDRYLRPGSIVSVDLAEVRDTRWSGSEARLTWASARDDPSPS
;
A
#
# COMPACT_ATOMS: atom_id res chain seq x y z
N MET A 1 15.11 11.66 -4.18
CA MET A 1 13.64 11.73 -4.16
C MET A 1 13.16 10.75 -3.10
N ILE A 2 12.18 11.13 -2.30
CA ILE A 2 11.60 10.33 -1.21
C ILE A 2 10.20 9.90 -1.62
N GLN A 3 9.92 8.61 -1.53
CA GLN A 3 8.64 8.04 -1.89
C GLN A 3 7.81 7.75 -0.65
N VAL A 4 6.52 8.07 -0.73
CA VAL A 4 5.54 7.73 0.31
C VAL A 4 4.82 6.46 -0.12
N VAL A 5 4.87 5.43 0.73
CA VAL A 5 4.31 4.11 0.44
C VAL A 5 3.36 3.69 1.55
N LEU A 6 2.13 3.36 1.20
CA LEU A 6 1.18 2.71 2.10
C LEU A 6 1.41 1.20 2.07
N ARG A 7 1.56 0.58 3.24
CA ARG A 7 1.54 -0.88 3.37
C ARG A 7 0.19 -1.34 3.86
N LEU A 8 -0.35 -2.36 3.20
CA LEU A 8 -1.61 -2.97 3.55
C LEU A 8 -1.38 -4.26 4.34
N SER A 9 -2.40 -4.66 5.11
CA SER A 9 -2.39 -5.88 5.91
C SER A 9 -2.30 -7.16 5.07
N ASP A 10 -2.68 -7.10 3.80
CA ASP A 10 -2.52 -8.19 2.81
C ASP A 10 -1.07 -8.34 2.31
N GLY A 11 -0.18 -7.42 2.69
CA GLY A 11 1.20 -7.35 2.20
C GLY A 11 1.38 -6.47 0.97
N ASP A 12 0.27 -6.01 0.37
CA ASP A 12 0.26 -5.08 -0.76
C ASP A 12 0.87 -3.72 -0.39
N ARG A 13 1.44 -3.04 -1.39
CA ARG A 13 2.08 -1.73 -1.21
C ARG A 13 1.60 -0.76 -2.28
N ILE A 14 1.20 0.44 -1.86
CA ILE A 14 0.67 1.47 -2.75
C ILE A 14 1.54 2.71 -2.66
N GLU A 15 2.09 3.10 -3.80
CA GLU A 15 2.87 4.32 -3.95
C GLU A 15 1.91 5.50 -4.06
N THR A 16 2.00 6.47 -3.14
CA THR A 16 1.09 7.62 -3.14
C THR A 16 1.71 8.86 -3.78
N GLY A 17 3.03 8.92 -3.84
CA GLY A 17 3.77 9.99 -4.50
C GLY A 17 5.27 9.91 -4.26
N ALA A 18 6.01 10.66 -5.08
CA ALA A 18 7.44 10.88 -4.93
C ALA A 18 7.71 12.37 -4.76
N PHE A 19 8.52 12.70 -3.77
CA PHE A 19 8.82 14.06 -3.32
C PHE A 19 10.31 14.32 -3.42
N ARG A 20 10.69 15.61 -3.44
CA ARG A 20 12.10 15.97 -3.62
C ARG A 20 12.87 15.75 -2.33
N ASP A 21 12.24 16.09 -1.20
CA ASP A 21 12.86 16.10 0.13
C ASP A 21 11.98 15.39 1.18
N GLU A 22 12.60 14.95 2.27
CA GLU A 22 11.93 14.21 3.35
C GLU A 22 10.81 15.02 4.02
N ALA A 23 11.01 16.33 4.18
CA ALA A 23 10.03 17.21 4.79
C ALA A 23 8.70 17.26 3.99
N GLU A 24 8.79 17.32 2.66
CA GLU A 24 7.61 17.28 1.78
C GLU A 24 6.92 15.92 1.86
N ALA A 25 7.70 14.83 1.84
CA ALA A 25 7.17 13.47 1.92
C ALA A 25 6.46 13.21 3.26
N LYS A 26 7.03 13.71 4.36
CA LYS A 26 6.46 13.62 5.71
C LYS A 26 5.16 14.41 5.83
N ALA A 27 5.13 15.66 5.35
CA ALA A 27 3.92 16.47 5.35
C ALA A 27 2.80 15.77 4.57
N HIS A 28 3.11 15.23 3.40
CA HIS A 28 2.15 14.45 2.62
C HIS A 28 1.66 13.19 3.36
N ALA A 29 2.56 12.45 4.00
CA ALA A 29 2.19 11.27 4.79
C ALA A 29 1.25 11.62 5.96
N GLU A 30 1.51 12.72 6.67
CA GLU A 30 0.68 13.20 7.77
C GLU A 30 -0.72 13.64 7.29
N GLU A 31 -0.80 14.38 6.18
CA GLU A 31 -2.08 14.74 5.56
C GLU A 31 -2.87 13.52 5.11
N LEU A 32 -2.18 12.53 4.52
CA LEU A 32 -2.78 11.28 4.09
C LEU A 32 -3.37 10.50 5.27
N ILE A 33 -2.62 10.39 6.38
CA ILE A 33 -3.10 9.74 7.62
C ILE A 33 -4.35 10.44 8.16
N GLY A 34 -4.32 11.76 8.28
CA GLY A 34 -5.49 12.52 8.77
C GLY A 34 -6.72 12.38 7.88
N THR A 35 -6.50 12.33 6.57
CA THR A 35 -7.56 12.12 5.58
C THR A 35 -8.15 10.71 5.65
N LEU A 36 -7.31 9.69 5.83
CA LEU A 36 -7.73 8.30 5.95
C LEU A 36 -8.55 8.04 7.22
N ASP A 37 -8.19 8.67 8.33
CA ASP A 37 -8.90 8.49 9.61
C ASP A 37 -10.32 9.07 9.58
N THR A 38 -10.54 10.12 8.80
CA THR A 38 -11.75 10.94 8.87
C THR A 38 -12.77 10.71 7.75
N MET A 39 -12.39 10.11 6.61
CA MET A 39 -13.28 10.01 5.46
C MET A 39 -14.06 8.69 5.33
N GLN A 40 -15.39 8.84 5.32
CA GLN A 40 -16.30 7.99 4.56
C GLN A 40 -16.96 8.83 3.44
N PRO A 41 -17.06 8.33 2.20
CA PRO A 41 -16.63 7.01 1.71
C PRO A 41 -15.11 6.86 1.66
N TRP A 42 -14.63 5.62 1.56
CA TRP A 42 -13.19 5.31 1.53
C TRP A 42 -12.46 6.17 0.49
N PRO A 43 -11.25 6.68 0.80
CA PRO A 43 -10.50 7.46 -0.17
C PRO A 43 -9.98 6.60 -1.31
N ARG A 44 -9.92 7.18 -2.50
CA ARG A 44 -9.29 6.55 -3.67
C ARG A 44 -7.80 6.89 -3.66
N VAL A 45 -6.96 5.86 -3.64
CA VAL A 45 -5.51 5.98 -3.75
C VAL A 45 -5.07 5.24 -5.02
N GLY A 46 -4.49 5.96 -5.97
CA GLY A 46 -4.27 5.43 -7.32
C GLY A 46 -5.60 5.02 -7.98
N ASP A 47 -5.74 3.73 -8.32
CA ASP A 47 -6.95 3.19 -8.97
C ASP A 47 -7.91 2.45 -8.02
N ARG A 48 -7.64 2.42 -6.70
CA ARG A 48 -8.42 1.62 -5.75
C ARG A 48 -8.96 2.46 -4.60
N TYR A 49 -10.11 2.06 -4.06
CA TYR A 49 -10.66 2.60 -2.82
C TYR A 49 -10.08 1.86 -1.63
N LEU A 50 -9.52 2.59 -0.67
CA LEU A 50 -8.73 2.04 0.42
C LEU A 50 -9.47 2.15 1.75
N ARG A 51 -9.73 1.00 2.38
CA ARG A 51 -10.25 0.97 3.75
C ARG A 51 -9.13 1.37 4.72
N PRO A 52 -9.34 2.38 5.59
CA PRO A 52 -8.31 2.82 6.54
C PRO A 52 -7.80 1.69 7.44
N GLY A 53 -8.71 0.83 7.92
CA GLY A 53 -8.35 -0.33 8.74
C GLY A 53 -7.56 -1.44 8.03
N SER A 54 -7.32 -1.33 6.72
CA SER A 54 -6.42 -2.24 5.98
C SER A 54 -4.99 -1.73 5.93
N ILE A 55 -4.73 -0.49 6.36
CA ILE A 55 -3.39 0.11 6.33
C ILE A 55 -2.68 -0.26 7.61
N VAL A 56 -1.48 -0.85 7.48
CA VAL A 56 -0.64 -1.24 8.61
C VAL A 56 0.50 -0.25 8.87
N SER A 57 1.00 0.41 7.83
CA SER A 57 2.03 1.45 7.97
C SER A 57 2.07 2.40 6.78
N VAL A 58 2.66 3.58 7.00
CA VAL A 58 3.05 4.54 5.97
C VAL A 58 4.56 4.68 6.04
N ASP A 59 5.25 4.33 4.96
CA ASP A 59 6.71 4.29 4.87
C ASP A 59 7.23 5.44 4.00
N LEU A 60 8.35 6.04 4.41
CA LEU A 60 9.13 7.00 3.62
C LEU A 60 10.39 6.28 3.12
N ALA A 61 10.49 6.05 1.81
CA ALA A 61 11.60 5.32 1.21
C ALA A 61 12.43 6.23 0.30
N GLU A 62 13.75 6.25 0.45
CA GLU A 62 14.61 6.90 -0.55
C GLU A 62 14.52 6.16 -1.88
N VAL A 63 14.16 6.87 -2.95
CA VAL A 63 14.21 6.37 -4.33
C VAL A 63 15.67 6.29 -4.74
N ARG A 64 16.35 5.23 -4.30
CA ARG A 64 17.65 4.82 -4.82
C ARG A 64 17.37 3.80 -5.89
N ASP A 65 17.38 4.25 -7.15
CA ASP A 65 17.37 3.48 -8.41
C ASP A 65 17.36 1.97 -8.18
N THR A 66 16.21 1.44 -7.77
CA THR A 66 16.01 0.01 -7.66
C THR A 66 14.83 -0.20 -8.55
N ARG A 67 15.15 -0.75 -9.71
CA ARG A 67 14.33 -1.62 -10.54
C ARG A 67 13.46 -2.54 -9.65
N TRP A 68 12.43 -1.98 -9.04
CA TRP A 68 11.42 -2.71 -8.29
C TRP A 68 10.36 -3.12 -9.30
N SER A 69 10.53 -4.37 -9.72
CA SER A 69 9.74 -5.05 -10.72
C SER A 69 8.36 -5.41 -10.19
N GLY A 70 7.35 -5.25 -11.04
CA GLY A 70 6.19 -6.15 -11.13
C GLY A 70 5.10 -5.89 -10.09
N SER A 71 3.82 -5.80 -10.45
CA SER A 71 3.06 -6.78 -11.24
C SER A 71 3.24 -8.23 -10.75
N GLU A 72 3.14 -8.50 -9.43
CA GLU A 72 3.01 -9.87 -8.88
C GLU A 72 1.79 -10.02 -7.96
N ALA A 73 0.62 -9.50 -8.36
CA ALA A 73 -0.66 -9.84 -7.73
C ALA A 73 -1.66 -10.47 -8.71
N ARG A 74 -1.16 -11.13 -9.75
CA ARG A 74 -1.99 -12.03 -10.58
C ARG A 74 -1.60 -13.48 -10.26
N LEU A 75 -2.52 -14.19 -9.61
CA LEU A 75 -2.69 -15.65 -9.69
C LEU A 75 -1.61 -16.53 -9.01
N THR A 76 -1.74 -16.79 -7.71
CA THR A 76 -1.45 -18.11 -7.09
C THR A 76 -2.08 -18.15 -5.69
N TRP A 77 -3.38 -18.42 -5.60
CA TRP A 77 -3.96 -18.98 -4.37
C TRP A 77 -5.16 -19.93 -4.60
N ALA A 78 -5.57 -20.17 -5.85
CA ALA A 78 -6.51 -21.24 -6.16
C ALA A 78 -5.78 -22.60 -6.26
N SER A 79 -5.22 -23.10 -5.16
CA SER A 79 -4.91 -24.55 -5.06
C SER A 79 -4.76 -25.09 -3.64
N ALA A 80 -5.01 -24.30 -2.59
CA ALA A 80 -4.88 -24.77 -1.22
C ALA A 80 -6.21 -24.61 -0.48
N ARG A 81 -7.19 -25.46 -0.84
CA ARG A 81 -8.33 -25.89 0.00
C ARG A 81 -9.27 -26.78 -0.80
N ASP A 82 -8.87 -28.04 -0.94
CA ASP A 82 -9.80 -29.16 -0.78
C ASP A 82 -8.98 -30.41 -0.45
N ASP A 83 -8.71 -30.61 0.85
CA ASP A 83 -8.55 -31.95 1.41
C ASP A 83 -9.84 -32.21 2.19
N PRO A 84 -10.52 -33.31 1.91
CA PRO A 84 -10.56 -34.34 2.93
C PRO A 84 -10.25 -35.72 2.38
N SER A 85 -9.26 -36.40 3.00
CA SER A 85 -9.22 -37.87 3.06
C SER A 85 -10.58 -38.43 3.50
N PRO A 86 -11.05 -39.53 2.89
CA PRO A 86 -11.19 -40.75 3.70
C PRO A 86 -10.84 -42.06 2.97
N SER A 87 -10.24 -42.94 3.78
CA SER A 87 -10.19 -44.42 3.80
C SER A 87 -9.69 -45.21 2.59
#